data_AF-A0A7J4JKH6-F1
#
_entry.id   AF-A0A7J4JKH6-F1
#
_cell.length_a   1.000
_cell.length_b   1.000
_cell.length_c   1.000
_cell.angle_alpha   90.00
_cell.angle_beta   90.00
_cell.angle_gamma   90.00
#
_symmetry.space_group_name_H-M   'P 1'
#
loop_
_entity.id
_entity.type
_entity.pdbx_description
1 polymer ?
#
loop_
_entity_poly.entity_id
_entity_poly.type
_entity_poly.pdbx_seq_one_letter_code
_entity_poly.pdbx_strand_id
1 'polypeptide(L)' 'ERYDSDKVVIYICEKCDVMAIHNYAKETNTCPLCGESANIEPVEVSYAFKLLLEELTSLHIMPRLELKSKYE' A
#
# COMPACT_ATOMS: atom_id res chain seq x y z
N GLU A 1 -0.85 -18.46 12.79
CA GLU A 1 -1.26 -19.60 11.95
C GLU A 1 -2.67 -19.45 11.35
N ARG A 2 -3.75 -19.25 12.13
CA ARG A 2 -5.12 -19.13 11.56
C ARG A 2 -5.37 -17.97 10.59
N TYR A 3 -4.67 -16.84 10.75
CA TYR A 3 -4.86 -15.62 9.94
C TYR A 3 -3.67 -15.31 9.03
N ASP A 4 -2.77 -16.27 8.83
CA ASP A 4 -1.56 -16.12 8.01
C ASP A 4 -1.70 -16.89 6.68
N SER A 5 -2.92 -16.94 6.14
CA SER A 5 -3.21 -17.71 4.93
C SER A 5 -2.86 -16.95 3.66
N ASP A 6 -2.97 -15.62 3.68
CA ASP A 6 -2.96 -14.77 2.50
C ASP A 6 -2.12 -13.51 2.72
N LYS A 7 -0.98 -13.64 3.42
CA LYS A 7 -0.07 -12.53 3.67
C LYS A 7 0.53 -11.95 2.37
N VAL A 8 0.49 -10.63 2.25
CA VAL A 8 1.11 -9.87 1.16
C VAL A 8 1.70 -8.56 1.69
N VAL A 9 2.72 -8.04 1.01
CA VAL A 9 3.28 -6.71 1.28
C VAL A 9 2.71 -5.72 0.27
N ILE A 10 2.07 -4.67 0.76
CA ILE A 10 1.68 -3.50 -0.03
C ILE A 10 2.60 -2.33 0.29
N TYR A 11 2.70 -1.37 -0.61
CA TYR A 11 3.56 -0.22 -0.46
C TYR A 11 2.71 1.02 -0.26
N ILE A 12 2.92 1.78 0.81
CA ILE A 12 2.11 2.96 1.16
C ILE A 12 3.00 4.20 1.14
N CYS A 13 2.50 5.28 0.55
CA CYS A 13 3.19 6.56 0.55
C CYS A 13 2.98 7.31 1.86
N GLU A 14 4.05 7.69 2.56
CA GLU A 14 3.98 8.45 3.82
C GLU A 14 3.40 9.86 3.66
N LYS A 15 3.46 10.42 2.45
CA LYS A 15 3.05 11.81 2.19
C LYS A 15 1.56 11.96 1.90
N CYS A 16 0.95 10.97 1.25
CA CYS A 16 -0.43 11.08 0.78
C CYS A 16 -1.32 9.89 1.18
N ASP A 17 -0.78 8.92 1.92
CA ASP A 17 -1.51 7.79 2.52
C ASP A 17 -2.18 6.86 1.51
N VAL A 18 -1.79 6.92 0.23
CA VAL A 18 -2.31 6.03 -0.82
C VAL A 18 -1.33 4.91 -1.10
N MET A 19 -1.88 3.82 -1.65
CA MET A 19 -1.09 2.70 -2.13
C MET A 19 -0.21 3.14 -3.32
N ALA A 20 1.09 2.85 -3.20
CA ALA A 20 2.09 3.06 -4.22
C ALA A 20 2.23 1.81 -5.10
N ILE A 21 2.81 2.00 -6.29
CA ILE A 21 3.05 0.94 -7.26
C ILE A 21 4.51 0.51 -7.13
N HIS A 22 4.73 -0.78 -6.91
CA HIS A 22 6.06 -1.38 -6.97
C HIS A 22 6.32 -1.94 -8.37
N ASN A 23 7.36 -1.44 -9.02
CA ASN A 23 7.84 -1.94 -10.29
C ASN A 23 8.90 -3.02 -10.07
N TYR A 24 8.50 -4.28 -10.14
CA TYR A 24 9.39 -5.43 -9.94
C TYR A 24 10.55 -5.50 -10.95
N ALA A 25 10.38 -4.99 -12.17
CA ALA A 25 11.43 -5.04 -13.20
C ALA A 25 12.54 -4.00 -12.95
N LYS A 26 12.19 -2.88 -12.32
CA LYS A 26 13.13 -1.80 -11.99
C LYS A 26 13.48 -1.74 -10.50
N GLU A 27 12.88 -2.60 -9.68
CA GLU A 27 12.97 -2.60 -8.21
C GLU A 27 12.71 -1.20 -7.60
N THR A 28 11.75 -0.47 -8.18
CA THR A 28 11.45 0.92 -7.78
C THR A 28 10.02 1.03 -7.28
N ASN A 29 9.84 1.85 -6.24
CA ASN A 29 8.54 2.23 -5.71
C ASN A 29 8.16 3.60 -6.24
N THR A 30 6.92 3.77 -6.73
CA THR A 30 6.45 5.06 -7.22
C THR A 30 5.03 5.33 -6.74
N CYS A 31 4.82 6.50 -6.16
CA CYS A 31 3.47 6.95 -5.80
C CYS A 31 2.79 7.56 -7.03
N PRO A 32 1.54 7.17 -7.38
CA PRO A 32 0.83 7.73 -8.53
C PRO A 32 0.52 9.23 -8.38
N LEU A 33 0.50 9.76 -7.16
CA LEU A 33 0.17 11.16 -6.88
C LEU A 33 1.42 12.02 -6.62
N CYS A 34 2.40 11.48 -5.89
CA CYS A 34 3.59 12.21 -5.45
C CYS A 34 4.84 11.93 -6.31
N GLY A 35 4.78 10.95 -7.23
CA GLY A 35 5.87 10.56 -8.09
C GLY A 35 6.96 9.75 -7.38
N GLU A 36 8.17 9.78 -7.95
CA GLU A 36 9.35 9.03 -7.49
C GLU A 36 10.00 9.60 -6.23
N SER A 37 9.73 10.86 -5.90
CA SER A 37 10.35 11.55 -4.75
C SER A 37 9.71 11.22 -3.39
N ALA A 38 8.66 10.38 -3.38
CA ALA A 38 7.91 10.08 -2.18
C ALA A 38 8.54 8.94 -1.38
N ASN A 39 8.60 9.10 -0.06
CA ASN A 39 8.92 7.99 0.84
C ASN A 39 7.77 6.98 0.81
N ILE A 40 8.13 5.71 0.64
CA ILE A 40 7.19 4.61 0.46
C ILE A 40 7.60 3.48 1.39
N GLU A 41 6.69 3.12 2.30
CA GLU A 41 6.92 2.12 3.33
C GLU A 41 6.19 0.81 2.98
N PRO A 42 6.84 -0.35 3.18
CA PRO A 42 6.21 -1.66 3.01
C PRO A 42 5.36 -1.99 4.24
N VAL A 43 4.10 -2.37 4.01
CA VAL A 43 3.15 -2.78 5.05
C VAL A 43 2.63 -4.18 4.74
N GLU A 44 2.72 -5.06 5.73
CA GLU A 44 2.20 -6.42 5.65
C GLU A 44 0.70 -6.44 5.94
N VAL A 45 -0.09 -6.97 5.01
CA VAL A 45 -1.55 -7.07 5.10
C VAL A 45 -2.04 -8.42 4.55
N SER A 46 -3.34 -8.69 4.68
CA SER A 46 -3.96 -9.80 3.96
C SER A 46 -4.24 -9.43 2.49
N TYR A 47 -4.14 -10.41 1.60
CA TYR A 47 -4.42 -10.24 0.17
C TYR A 47 -5.89 -9.88 -0.06
N ALA A 48 -6.80 -10.45 0.74
CA ALA A 48 -8.21 -10.05 0.72
C ALA A 48 -8.40 -8.55 1.01
N PHE A 49 -7.62 -7.98 1.94
CA PHE A 49 -7.67 -6.55 2.24
C PHE A 49 -7.12 -5.71 1.07
N LYS A 50 -6.04 -6.15 0.43
CA LYS A 50 -5.53 -5.50 -0.80
C LYS A 50 -6.61 -5.43 -1.89
N LEU A 51 -7.33 -6.53 -2.14
CA LEU A 51 -8.43 -6.55 -3.12
C LEU A 51 -9.55 -5.57 -2.76
N LEU A 52 -9.93 -5.50 -1.49
CA LEU A 52 -10.94 -4.55 -1.03
C LEU A 52 -10.55 -3.09 -1.37
N LEU A 53 -9.28 -2.72 -1.15
CA LEU A 53 -8.79 -1.38 -1.47
C LEU A 53 -8.81 -1.11 -2.99
N GLU A 54 -8.46 -2.10 -3.80
CA GLU A 54 -8.48 -2.00 -5.26
C GLU A 54 -9.93 -1.85 -5.79
N GLU A 55 -10.90 -2.56 -5.21
CA GLU A 55 -12.33 -2.44 -5.54
C GLU A 55 -12.93 -1.11 -5.09
N LEU A 56 -12.56 -0.61 -3.90
CA LEU A 56 -12.96 0.75 -3.48
C LEU A 56 -12.44 1.80 -4.48
N THR A 57 -11.19 1.65 -4.91
CA THR A 57 -10.58 2.53 -5.91
C THR A 57 -11.29 2.45 -7.26
N SER A 58 -11.74 1.26 -7.68
CA SER A 58 -12.53 1.07 -8.91
C SER A 58 -13.89 1.79 -8.85
N LEU A 59 -14.46 1.92 -7.64
CA LEU A 59 -15.67 2.70 -7.35
C LEU A 59 -15.40 4.21 -7.17
N HIS A 60 -14.20 4.69 -7.50
CA HIS A 60 -13.77 6.08 -7.31
C HIS A 60 -13.75 6.52 -5.83
N ILE A 61 -13.66 5.56 -4.90
CA ILE A 61 -13.44 5.81 -3.48
C ILE A 61 -11.94 5.66 -3.23
N MET A 62 -11.26 6.72 -2.83
CA MET A 62 -9.82 6.68 -2.57
C MET A 62 -9.54 6.41 -1.08
N PRO A 63 -9.26 5.17 -0.68
CA PRO A 63 -8.91 4.88 0.71
C PRO A 63 -7.55 5.49 1.06
N ARG A 64 -7.46 6.06 2.27
CA ARG A 64 -6.22 6.57 2.86
C ARG A 64 -5.82 5.73 4.05
N LEU A 65 -4.56 5.34 4.10
CA LEU A 65 -3.95 4.49 5.13
C LEU A 65 -2.92 5.30 5.90
N GLU A 66 -3.35 5.95 6.97
CA GLU A 66 -2.46 6.72 7.85
C GLU A 66 -1.44 5.79 8.51
N LEU A 67 -0.16 5.98 8.16
CA LEU A 67 0.93 5.19 8.73
C LEU A 67 1.27 5.68 10.13
N LYS A 68 1.55 4.73 11.02
CA LYS A 68 2.06 4.98 12.37
C LYS A 68 3.24 4.08 12.67
N SER A 69 4.10 4.54 13.59
CA SER A 69 5.18 3.72 14.10
C SER A 69 4.63 2.49 14.81
N LYS A 70 5.28 1.34 14.60
CA LYS A 70 4.94 0.09 15.29
C LYS A 70 5.26 0.12 16.79
N TYR A 71 6.18 1.00 17.19
CA TYR A 71 6.74 1.05 18.55
C TYR A 71 6.22 2.22 19.39
N GLU A 72 5.26 2.96 18.85
CA GLU A 72 4.60 4.08 19.52
C GLU A 72 3.28 3.65 20.16
#